data_AF-A0A8T0NA22-F1
#
_entry.id   AF-A0A8T0NA22-F1
#
_cell.length_a   1.000
_cell.length_b   1.000
_cell.length_c   1.000
_cell.angle_alpha   90.00
_cell.angle_beta   90.00
_cell.angle_gamma   90.00
#
_symmetry.space_group_name_H-M   'P 1'
#
loop_
_entity.id
_entity.type
_entity.pdbx_description
1 polymer ?
#
loop_
_entity_poly.entity_id
_entity_poly.type
_entity_poly.pdbx_seq_one_letter_code
_entity_poly.pdbx_strand_id
1 'polypeptide(L)'
;MLKRTDVHSMTVKLGDGSCVSMSIGSVGRILGIRCIRREIVTSSSKASEYVKCRLREWFGTDDSKEYPDLDDLRKVLYRQYGDDMSAHDEETFMIAIAGLCCAYLFGPPNRTAEVPRDIWQFIAYPNKLLDCNWGGYVLSVLQNCARTVQLNMRNNPNSIKLGGCWLYLQLLYMDSVDLESNNIPWSWCPRVRWYGTRVMQEFNNHFEKCKGLQAKEAYLNRKRRSADEHDKMPMPHLNDPVNCTRQQGGTDDCGTGSGQEGDVPESNVVPPISL
;
A
#
# COMPACT_ATOMS: atom_id res chain seq x y z
N MET A 1 11.67 0.20 12.14
CA MET A 1 12.37 0.89 11.04
C MET A 1 12.45 2.40 11.23
N LEU A 2 11.32 3.13 11.37
CA LEU A 2 11.28 4.61 11.42
C LEU A 2 12.25 5.28 12.43
N LYS A 3 12.45 4.69 13.62
CA LYS A 3 13.44 5.18 14.61
C LYS A 3 14.88 5.25 14.04
N ARG A 4 15.22 4.31 13.17
CA ARG A 4 16.58 4.10 12.63
C ARG A 4 16.73 4.63 11.21
N THR A 5 15.74 5.41 10.75
CA THR A 5 15.76 6.06 9.44
C THR A 5 16.57 7.35 9.50
N ASP A 6 17.57 7.49 8.65
CA ASP A 6 18.12 8.79 8.32
C ASP A 6 17.10 9.56 7.47
N VAL A 7 16.55 10.63 8.04
CA VAL A 7 15.43 11.38 7.46
C VAL A 7 15.84 12.15 6.20
N HIS A 8 17.11 12.53 6.06
CA HIS A 8 17.60 13.29 4.91
C HIS A 8 17.84 12.40 3.70
N SER A 9 18.56 11.30 3.91
CA SER A 9 18.91 10.32 2.87
C SER A 9 17.82 9.26 2.66
N MET A 10 16.74 9.28 3.46
CA MET A 10 15.67 8.28 3.46
C MET A 10 16.20 6.84 3.55
N THR A 11 17.29 6.65 4.30
CA THR A 11 17.98 5.38 4.44
C THR A 11 17.71 4.78 5.82
N VAL A 12 17.32 3.51 5.88
CA VAL A 12 17.05 2.82 7.14
C VAL A 12 18.24 1.99 7.57
N LYS A 13 18.79 2.26 8.75
CA LYS A 13 19.82 1.44 9.38
C LYS A 13 19.19 0.23 10.08
N LEU A 14 19.54 -0.96 9.62
CA LEU A 14 19.03 -2.23 10.15
C LEU A 14 19.84 -2.71 11.38
N GLY A 15 19.36 -3.80 12.00
CA GLY A 15 19.95 -4.45 13.18
C GLY A 15 21.43 -4.73 13.06
N ASP A 16 21.78 -5.40 11.97
CA ASP A 16 23.13 -5.78 11.52
C ASP A 16 24.05 -4.60 11.12
N GLY A 17 23.55 -3.36 11.14
CA GLY A 17 24.31 -2.17 10.74
C GLY A 17 24.25 -1.85 9.24
N SER A 18 23.65 -2.73 8.42
CA SER A 18 23.39 -2.47 7.01
C SER A 18 22.37 -1.35 6.81
N CYS A 19 22.35 -0.79 5.61
CA CYS A 19 21.52 0.35 5.24
C CYS A 19 20.66 0.01 4.02
N VAL A 20 19.36 0.30 4.09
CA VAL A 20 18.42 0.13 2.97
C VAL A 20 17.84 1.49 2.60
N SER A 21 18.02 1.90 1.34
CA SER A 21 17.51 3.18 0.85
C SER A 21 16.04 3.07 0.46
N MET A 22 15.23 4.06 0.86
CA MET A 22 13.89 4.26 0.36
C MET A 22 13.94 5.28 -0.77
N SER A 23 13.73 4.83 -2.01
CA SER A 23 13.75 5.67 -3.20
C SER A 23 12.41 5.63 -3.93
N ILE A 24 12.21 6.57 -4.85
CA ILE A 24 11.05 6.57 -5.75
C ILE A 24 10.99 5.24 -6.52
N GLY A 25 12.15 4.72 -6.96
CA GLY A 25 12.27 3.45 -7.66
C GLY A 25 11.82 2.26 -6.82
N SER A 26 12.21 2.20 -5.55
CA SER A 26 11.77 1.11 -4.67
C SER A 26 10.28 1.17 -4.38
N VAL A 27 9.68 2.37 -4.24
CA VAL A 27 8.22 2.50 -4.08
C VAL A 27 7.48 2.01 -5.32
N GLY A 28 7.89 2.43 -6.51
CA GLY A 28 7.26 2.00 -7.76
C GLY A 28 7.37 0.49 -7.98
N ARG A 29 8.55 -0.09 -7.74
CA ARG A 29 8.78 -1.53 -7.82
C ARG A 29 7.96 -2.32 -6.80
N ILE A 30 7.91 -1.85 -5.55
CA ILE A 30 7.24 -2.59 -4.47
C ILE A 30 5.73 -2.48 -4.58
N LEU A 31 5.19 -1.27 -4.67
CA LEU A 31 3.75 -1.01 -4.63
C LEU A 31 3.09 -1.02 -6.00
N GLY A 32 3.84 -0.83 -7.09
CA GLY A 32 3.26 -0.73 -8.44
C GLY A 32 2.49 0.55 -8.70
N ILE A 33 2.78 1.62 -7.94
CA ILE A 33 2.08 2.90 -8.07
C ILE A 33 2.87 3.88 -8.92
N ARG A 34 2.17 4.86 -9.49
CA ARG A 34 2.79 5.89 -10.31
C ARG A 34 3.75 6.74 -9.47
N CYS A 35 4.96 6.91 -10.00
CA CYS A 35 6.11 7.46 -9.31
C CYS A 35 6.77 8.63 -10.07
N ILE A 36 6.10 9.12 -11.12
CA ILE A 36 6.60 10.13 -12.04
C ILE A 36 5.50 11.17 -12.28
N ARG A 37 5.88 12.31 -12.86
CA ARG A 37 5.03 13.46 -13.25
C ARG A 37 4.84 14.52 -12.16
N ARG A 38 3.61 14.96 -11.87
CA ARG A 38 3.38 16.11 -10.98
C ARG A 38 3.54 15.71 -9.52
N GLU A 39 4.28 16.50 -8.77
CA GLU A 39 4.36 16.36 -7.32
C GLU A 39 3.00 16.63 -6.67
N ILE A 40 2.66 15.80 -5.68
CA ILE A 40 1.48 16.01 -4.86
C ILE A 40 1.86 17.03 -3.79
N VAL A 41 1.46 18.27 -4.02
CA VAL A 41 1.62 19.34 -3.04
C VAL A 41 0.48 19.25 -2.04
N THR A 42 0.73 18.67 -0.87
CA THR A 42 -0.17 18.83 0.26
C THR A 42 0.07 20.20 0.88
N SER A 43 -0.96 21.04 0.90
CA SER A 43 -0.87 22.34 1.55
C SER A 43 -1.07 22.16 3.06
N SER A 44 -0.34 22.92 3.88
CA SER A 44 -0.61 22.96 5.33
C SER A 44 -1.98 23.58 5.65
N SER A 45 -2.63 24.19 4.66
CA SER A 45 -3.95 24.79 4.75
C SER A 45 -5.04 23.76 4.40
N LYS A 46 -6.17 23.83 5.10
CA LYS A 46 -7.38 23.07 4.77
C LYS A 46 -7.78 23.29 3.30
N ALA A 47 -8.50 22.33 2.71
CA ALA A 47 -9.06 22.50 1.37
C ALA A 47 -9.94 23.77 1.29
N SER A 48 -9.94 24.41 0.13
CA SER A 48 -10.76 25.59 -0.14
C SER A 48 -12.26 25.30 0.06
N GLU A 49 -13.05 26.31 0.39
CA GLU A 49 -14.51 26.13 0.56
C GLU A 49 -15.17 25.60 -0.72
N TYR A 50 -14.68 26.03 -1.89
CA TYR A 50 -15.12 25.48 -3.18
C TYR A 50 -14.97 23.94 -3.26
N VAL A 51 -13.82 23.41 -2.83
CA VAL A 51 -13.58 21.96 -2.83
C VAL A 51 -14.51 21.25 -1.86
N LYS A 52 -14.78 21.85 -0.69
CA LYS A 52 -15.70 21.25 0.29
C LYS A 52 -17.13 21.20 -0.24
N CYS A 53 -17.63 22.29 -0.84
CA CYS A 53 -18.93 22.32 -1.49
C CYS A 53 -19.05 21.25 -2.58
N ARG A 54 -18.04 21.16 -3.46
CA ARG A 54 -17.98 20.15 -4.53
C ARG A 54 -18.02 18.74 -3.97
N LEU A 55 -17.21 18.44 -2.94
CA LEU A 55 -17.21 17.12 -2.31
C LEU A 55 -18.57 16.79 -1.67
N ARG A 56 -19.22 17.77 -1.02
CA ARG A 56 -20.57 17.55 -0.47
C ARG A 56 -21.59 17.21 -1.55
N GLU A 57 -21.59 17.98 -2.64
CA GLU A 57 -22.47 17.75 -3.79
C GLU A 57 -22.25 16.36 -4.39
N TRP A 58 -20.99 15.99 -4.63
CA TRP A 58 -20.65 14.74 -5.31
C TRP A 58 -20.90 13.48 -4.48
N PHE A 59 -20.69 13.57 -3.17
CA PHE A 59 -20.95 12.46 -2.26
C PHE A 59 -22.37 12.47 -1.68
N GLY A 60 -23.18 13.50 -1.99
CA GLY A 60 -24.53 13.67 -1.46
C GLY A 60 -24.56 13.77 0.07
N THR A 61 -23.55 14.41 0.68
CA THR A 61 -23.45 14.52 2.14
C THR A 61 -24.12 15.79 2.66
N ASP A 62 -24.62 15.73 3.89
CA ASP A 62 -25.23 16.86 4.60
C ASP A 62 -24.27 18.05 4.80
N ASP A 63 -24.82 19.26 4.92
CA ASP A 63 -24.08 20.51 5.12
C ASP A 63 -23.28 20.54 6.43
N SER A 64 -23.62 19.69 7.41
CA SER A 64 -22.84 19.53 8.64
C SER A 64 -21.49 18.84 8.42
N LYS A 65 -21.28 18.12 7.32
CA LYS A 65 -20.01 17.42 7.03
C LYS A 65 -19.04 18.33 6.27
N GLU A 66 -17.86 18.53 6.84
CA GLU A 66 -16.78 19.27 6.17
C GLU A 66 -16.17 18.47 4.99
N TYR A 67 -16.07 17.15 5.15
CA TYR A 67 -15.53 16.21 4.15
C TYR A 67 -16.31 14.88 4.19
N PRO A 68 -16.31 14.10 3.09
CA PRO A 68 -16.79 12.73 3.11
C PRO A 68 -15.98 11.86 4.07
N ASP A 69 -16.65 11.02 4.85
CA ASP A 69 -15.99 10.02 5.70
C ASP A 69 -15.76 8.70 4.97
N LEU A 70 -15.13 7.73 5.64
CA LEU A 70 -14.83 6.43 5.04
C LEU A 70 -16.09 5.64 4.63
N ASP A 71 -17.22 5.86 5.30
CA ASP A 71 -18.46 5.16 4.95
C ASP A 71 -19.08 5.79 3.71
N ASP A 72 -19.00 7.12 3.57
CA ASP A 72 -19.39 7.80 2.34
C ASP A 72 -18.54 7.34 1.14
N LEU A 73 -17.22 7.16 1.33
CA LEU A 73 -16.35 6.61 0.28
C LEU A 73 -16.74 5.17 -0.10
N ARG A 74 -16.99 4.31 0.90
CA ARG A 74 -17.40 2.91 0.68
C ARG A 74 -18.74 2.82 -0.01
N LYS A 75 -19.71 3.68 0.31
CA LYS A 75 -21.01 3.72 -0.36
C LYS A 75 -20.86 3.95 -1.86
N VAL A 76 -19.96 4.85 -2.27
CA VAL A 76 -19.64 5.06 -3.68
C VAL A 76 -19.03 3.80 -4.28
N LEU A 77 -17.98 3.24 -3.66
CA LEU A 77 -17.28 2.08 -4.23
C LEU A 77 -18.13 0.81 -4.34
N TYR A 78 -19.06 0.60 -3.41
CA TYR A 78 -19.96 -0.57 -3.38
C TYR A 78 -21.31 -0.32 -4.05
N ARG A 79 -21.52 0.87 -4.62
CA ARG A 79 -22.73 1.16 -5.38
C ARG A 79 -22.82 0.22 -6.58
N GLN A 80 -24.04 -0.26 -6.85
CA GLN A 80 -24.32 -0.93 -8.11
C GLN A 80 -24.45 0.11 -9.20
N TYR A 81 -23.44 0.16 -10.07
CA TYR A 81 -23.50 0.89 -11.32
C TYR A 81 -24.22 0.04 -12.36
N GLY A 82 -24.86 0.68 -13.35
CA GLY A 82 -25.43 -0.04 -14.50
C GLY A 82 -24.32 -0.61 -15.39
N ASP A 83 -24.65 -0.91 -16.65
CA ASP A 83 -23.64 -1.41 -17.60
C ASP A 83 -22.46 -0.44 -17.78
N ASP A 84 -22.73 0.88 -17.69
CA ASP A 84 -21.73 1.95 -17.75
C ASP A 84 -21.89 2.95 -16.60
N MET A 85 -20.78 3.55 -16.17
CA MET A 85 -20.78 4.67 -15.23
C MET A 85 -21.01 5.98 -15.99
N SER A 86 -21.83 6.88 -15.44
CA SER A 86 -21.86 8.26 -15.93
C SER A 86 -20.51 8.95 -15.65
N ALA A 87 -20.19 10.00 -16.40
CA ALA A 87 -18.96 10.77 -16.14
C ALA A 87 -18.88 11.27 -14.69
N HIS A 88 -20.02 11.67 -14.12
CA HIS A 88 -20.11 12.08 -12.71
C HIS A 88 -19.84 10.92 -11.75
N ASP A 89 -20.39 9.73 -12.02
CA ASP A 89 -20.16 8.54 -11.22
C ASP A 89 -18.71 8.09 -11.28
N GLU A 90 -18.11 8.06 -12.49
CA GLU A 90 -16.70 7.71 -12.72
C GLU A 90 -15.78 8.65 -11.93
N GLU A 91 -15.98 9.96 -12.09
CA GLU A 91 -15.19 10.96 -11.39
C GLU A 91 -15.34 10.84 -9.86
N THR A 92 -16.57 10.62 -9.34
CA THR A 92 -16.81 10.44 -7.90
C THR A 92 -16.17 9.16 -7.38
N PHE A 93 -16.23 8.07 -8.15
CA PHE A 93 -15.58 6.81 -7.85
C PHE A 93 -14.05 6.97 -7.79
N MET A 94 -13.47 7.70 -8.74
CA MET A 94 -12.03 8.02 -8.73
C MET A 94 -11.60 8.81 -7.48
N ILE A 95 -12.41 9.76 -7.02
CA ILE A 95 -12.14 10.48 -5.77
C ILE A 95 -12.22 9.51 -4.58
N ALA A 96 -13.24 8.66 -4.55
CA ALA A 96 -13.47 7.73 -3.45
C ALA A 96 -12.34 6.69 -3.31
N ILE A 97 -11.90 6.11 -4.42
CA ILE A 97 -10.79 5.14 -4.41
C ILE A 97 -9.48 5.83 -4.01
N ALA A 98 -9.20 7.04 -4.50
CA ALA A 98 -8.02 7.79 -4.11
C ALA A 98 -8.03 8.15 -2.62
N GLY A 99 -9.18 8.57 -2.07
CA GLY A 99 -9.36 8.83 -0.64
C GLY A 99 -9.08 7.59 0.20
N LEU A 100 -9.64 6.43 -0.17
CA LEU A 100 -9.38 5.18 0.53
C LEU A 100 -7.92 4.73 0.45
N CYS A 101 -7.27 4.88 -0.72
CA CYS A 101 -5.84 4.65 -0.85
C CYS A 101 -5.03 5.57 0.09
N CYS A 102 -5.39 6.85 0.22
CA CYS A 102 -4.72 7.76 1.15
C CYS A 102 -4.97 7.41 2.62
N ALA A 103 -6.16 6.93 2.96
CA ALA A 103 -6.53 6.55 4.33
C ALA A 103 -5.88 5.24 4.80
N TYR A 104 -5.62 4.29 3.88
CA TYR A 104 -5.17 2.94 4.24
C TYR A 104 -3.81 2.55 3.65
N LEU A 105 -3.54 2.90 2.39
CA LEU A 105 -2.42 2.35 1.63
C LEU A 105 -1.20 3.26 1.62
N PHE A 106 -1.38 4.55 1.33
CA PHE A 106 -0.26 5.50 1.14
C PHE A 106 0.33 6.03 2.44
N GLY A 107 -0.06 5.39 3.55
CA GLY A 107 0.50 5.65 4.86
C GLY A 107 -0.20 6.78 5.56
N PRO A 108 -1.36 6.54 6.19
CA PRO A 108 -2.00 7.56 6.99
C PRO A 108 -1.03 8.04 8.10
N PRO A 109 -1.01 9.34 8.42
CA PRO A 109 -0.17 9.88 9.50
C PRO A 109 -0.69 9.44 10.89
N ASN A 110 -1.95 9.01 10.97
CA ASN A 110 -2.65 8.64 12.19
C ASN A 110 -2.90 7.12 12.24
N ARG A 111 -3.09 6.60 13.48
CA ARG A 111 -3.43 5.19 13.72
C ARG A 111 -4.86 4.86 13.26
N THR A 112 -5.77 5.81 13.39
CA THR A 112 -7.14 5.69 12.89
C THR A 112 -7.14 5.98 11.41
N ALA A 113 -7.74 5.08 10.62
CA ALA A 113 -7.90 5.29 9.19
C ALA A 113 -8.81 6.50 8.97
N GLU A 114 -8.28 7.51 8.31
CA GLU A 114 -8.96 8.73 7.90
C GLU A 114 -8.21 9.28 6.68
N VAL A 115 -8.93 9.88 5.75
CA VAL A 115 -8.30 10.59 4.64
C VAL A 115 -7.59 11.83 5.18
N PRO A 116 -6.27 12.01 4.94
CA PRO A 116 -5.54 13.19 5.40
C PRO A 116 -6.20 14.48 4.91
N ARG A 117 -6.48 15.42 5.81
CA ARG A 117 -7.29 16.62 5.48
C ARG A 117 -6.67 17.51 4.40
N ASP A 118 -5.35 17.51 4.33
CA ASP A 118 -4.54 18.26 3.37
C ASP A 118 -4.53 17.65 1.97
N ILE A 119 -4.95 16.38 1.81
CA ILE A 119 -4.98 15.71 0.50
C ILE A 119 -6.25 16.02 -0.30
N TRP A 120 -7.36 16.39 0.36
CA TRP A 120 -8.65 16.64 -0.29
C TRP A 120 -8.58 17.68 -1.41
N GLN A 121 -7.77 18.72 -1.21
CA GLN A 121 -7.53 19.75 -2.22
C GLN A 121 -6.96 19.17 -3.52
N PHE A 122 -6.17 18.12 -3.42
CA PHE A 122 -5.57 17.45 -4.56
C PHE A 122 -6.53 16.42 -5.16
N ILE A 123 -7.08 15.52 -4.33
CA ILE A 123 -7.84 14.37 -4.83
C ILE A 123 -9.24 14.71 -5.33
N ALA A 124 -9.79 15.87 -4.98
CA ALA A 124 -11.08 16.34 -5.50
C ALA A 124 -11.09 16.62 -7.03
N TYR A 125 -9.95 16.47 -7.70
CA TYR A 125 -9.77 16.68 -9.14
C TYR A 125 -9.29 15.39 -9.83
N PRO A 126 -10.20 14.55 -10.36
CA PRO A 126 -9.89 13.23 -10.91
C PRO A 126 -8.81 13.24 -12.01
N ASN A 127 -8.84 14.25 -12.88
CA ASN A 127 -7.85 14.45 -13.93
C ASN A 127 -6.40 14.56 -13.41
N LYS A 128 -6.20 15.02 -12.16
CA LYS A 128 -4.88 15.08 -11.52
C LYS A 128 -4.41 13.73 -10.98
N LEU A 129 -5.33 12.84 -10.63
CA LEU A 129 -5.02 11.52 -10.07
C LEU A 129 -4.22 10.64 -11.04
N LEU A 130 -4.45 10.83 -12.35
CA LEU A 130 -3.77 10.11 -13.42
C LEU A 130 -2.39 10.68 -13.77
N ASP A 131 -2.06 11.89 -13.30
CA ASP A 131 -0.87 12.64 -13.72
C ASP A 131 0.04 13.02 -12.54
N CYS A 132 0.17 12.14 -11.54
CA CYS A 132 0.88 12.49 -10.30
C CYS A 132 1.82 11.42 -9.73
N ASN A 133 2.75 11.92 -8.91
CA ASN A 133 3.78 11.18 -8.21
C ASN A 133 3.28 10.68 -6.84
N TRP A 134 2.48 9.62 -6.84
CA TRP A 134 2.06 8.95 -5.61
C TRP A 134 3.24 8.37 -4.82
N GLY A 135 4.29 7.93 -5.52
CA GLY A 135 5.53 7.47 -4.88
C GLY A 135 6.20 8.55 -4.02
N GLY A 136 6.29 9.78 -4.54
CA GLY A 136 6.80 10.94 -3.83
C GLY A 136 5.96 11.27 -2.60
N TYR A 137 4.63 11.19 -2.73
CA TYR A 137 3.72 11.34 -1.59
C TYR A 137 3.95 10.30 -0.49
N VAL A 138 4.07 9.01 -0.85
CA VAL A 138 4.36 7.94 0.12
C VAL A 138 5.69 8.20 0.85
N LEU A 139 6.73 8.61 0.13
CA LEU A 139 8.03 8.93 0.73
C LEU A 139 7.96 10.15 1.64
N SER A 140 7.25 11.21 1.26
CA SER A 140 7.13 12.42 2.08
C SER A 140 6.38 12.13 3.39
N VAL A 141 5.33 11.31 3.34
CA VAL A 141 4.63 10.86 4.54
C VAL A 141 5.53 10.01 5.42
N LEU A 142 6.27 9.04 4.86
CA LEU A 142 7.23 8.24 5.61
C LEU A 142 8.33 9.08 6.26
N GLN A 143 8.84 10.10 5.55
CA GLN A 143 9.83 11.03 6.06
C GLN A 143 9.27 11.82 7.26
N ASN A 144 8.05 12.34 7.15
CA ASN A 144 7.37 13.06 8.22
C ASN A 144 7.10 12.15 9.44
N CYS A 145 6.64 10.92 9.21
CA CYS A 145 6.44 9.94 10.27
C CYS A 145 7.75 9.57 10.96
N ALA A 146 8.86 9.39 10.22
CA ALA A 146 10.17 9.14 10.80
C ALA A 146 10.63 10.31 11.69
N ARG A 147 10.50 11.55 11.23
CA ARG A 147 10.83 12.76 12.00
C ARG A 147 10.00 12.83 13.29
N THR A 148 8.69 12.61 13.20
CA THR A 148 7.77 12.63 14.35
C THR A 148 8.13 11.55 15.37
N VAL A 149 8.41 10.31 14.92
CA VAL A 149 8.83 9.22 15.81
C VAL A 149 10.14 9.59 16.52
N GLN A 150 11.14 10.09 15.80
CA GLN A 150 12.44 10.43 16.37
C GLN A 150 12.35 11.59 17.38
N LEU A 151 11.56 12.61 17.09
CA LEU A 151 11.30 13.73 18.02
C LEU A 151 10.60 13.23 19.28
N ASN A 152 9.53 12.44 19.13
CA ASN A 152 8.79 11.91 20.27
C ASN A 152 9.67 11.02 21.15
N MET A 153 10.51 10.16 20.58
CA MET A 153 11.40 9.28 21.35
C MET A 153 12.41 10.01 22.22
N ARG A 154 12.84 11.22 21.83
CA ARG A 154 13.73 12.05 22.67
C ARG A 154 13.05 12.52 23.96
N ASN A 155 11.72 12.59 23.95
CA ASN A 155 10.92 13.08 25.07
C ASN A 155 10.40 11.97 26.00
N ASN A 156 10.93 10.74 25.88
CA ASN A 156 10.56 9.54 26.64
C ASN A 156 9.03 9.35 26.82
N PRO A 157 8.27 9.22 25.71
CA PRO A 157 6.83 9.30 25.74
C PRO A 157 6.23 7.97 26.19
N ASN A 158 5.15 8.01 26.98
CA ASN A 158 4.40 6.80 27.39
C ASN A 158 3.74 6.08 26.20
N SER A 159 3.57 6.76 25.05
CA SER A 159 3.11 6.15 23.80
C SER A 159 3.61 6.94 22.59
N ILE A 160 3.83 6.27 21.45
CA ILE A 160 4.26 6.88 20.19
C ILE A 160 3.22 6.59 19.12
N LYS A 161 2.73 7.62 18.44
CA LYS A 161 1.88 7.46 17.26
C LYS A 161 2.75 7.02 16.09
N LEU A 162 2.40 5.87 15.51
CA LEU A 162 3.06 5.25 14.38
C LEU A 162 2.18 5.44 13.14
N GLY A 163 2.65 6.24 12.18
CA GLY A 163 2.02 6.46 10.89
C GLY A 163 2.92 5.99 9.73
N GLY A 164 2.44 6.15 8.50
CA GLY A 164 3.20 5.84 7.28
C GLY A 164 2.81 4.52 6.62
N CYS A 165 3.38 4.26 5.44
CA CYS A 165 3.04 3.11 4.60
C CYS A 165 3.73 1.84 5.13
N TRP A 166 3.08 1.16 6.08
CA TRP A 166 3.61 -0.05 6.72
C TRP A 166 3.84 -1.19 5.74
N LEU A 167 2.93 -1.37 4.79
CA LEU A 167 3.05 -2.38 3.75
C LEU A 167 4.36 -2.19 2.96
N TYR A 168 4.65 -0.97 2.53
CA TYR A 168 5.91 -0.66 1.87
C TYR A 168 7.13 -0.96 2.74
N LEU A 169 7.14 -0.52 4.00
CA LEU A 169 8.27 -0.75 4.91
C LEU A 169 8.52 -2.25 5.13
N GLN A 170 7.44 -3.02 5.31
CA GLN A 170 7.52 -4.45 5.54
C GLN A 170 8.06 -5.17 4.30
N LEU A 171 7.56 -4.83 3.11
CA LEU A 171 8.02 -5.43 1.86
C LEU A 171 9.44 -4.99 1.49
N LEU A 172 9.82 -3.74 1.76
CA LEU A 172 11.18 -3.25 1.58
C LEU A 172 12.17 -4.05 2.44
N TYR A 173 11.79 -4.32 3.69
CA TYR A 173 12.59 -5.18 4.57
C TYR A 173 12.67 -6.61 4.01
N MET A 174 11.55 -7.19 3.61
CA MET A 174 11.52 -8.56 3.06
C MET A 174 12.33 -8.69 1.77
N ASP A 175 12.31 -7.67 0.89
CA ASP A 175 13.13 -7.61 -0.32
C ASP A 175 14.63 -7.58 0.00
N SER A 176 15.00 -6.98 1.14
CA SER A 176 16.40 -6.87 1.56
C SER A 176 16.96 -8.13 2.24
N VAL A 177 16.11 -9.08 2.65
CA VAL A 177 16.54 -10.30 3.35
C VAL A 177 16.64 -11.45 2.35
N ASP A 178 17.68 -12.29 2.47
CA ASP A 178 17.76 -13.55 1.74
C ASP A 178 16.84 -14.60 2.40
N LEU A 179 15.79 -14.97 1.67
CA LEU A 179 14.82 -16.01 2.04
C LEU A 179 15.16 -17.36 1.38
N GLU A 180 16.37 -17.52 0.84
CA GLU A 180 16.85 -18.73 0.17
C GLU A 180 15.92 -19.15 -0.98
N SER A 181 15.34 -20.35 -0.93
CA SER A 181 14.42 -20.88 -1.94
C SER A 181 13.09 -20.12 -2.02
N ASN A 182 12.75 -19.33 -1.00
CA ASN A 182 11.53 -18.51 -0.97
C ASN A 182 11.75 -17.08 -1.50
N ASN A 183 12.93 -16.78 -2.04
CA ASN A 183 13.19 -15.48 -2.65
C ASN A 183 12.30 -15.26 -3.88
N ILE A 184 11.58 -14.14 -3.87
CA ILE A 184 10.80 -13.73 -5.04
C ILE A 184 11.76 -13.11 -6.07
N PRO A 185 11.78 -13.59 -7.34
CA PRO A 185 12.65 -13.06 -8.40
C PRO A 185 12.53 -11.54 -8.56
N TRP A 186 13.65 -10.83 -8.76
CA TRP A 186 13.65 -9.36 -8.84
C TRP A 186 12.85 -8.81 -10.01
N SER A 187 12.75 -9.56 -11.11
CA SER A 187 11.96 -9.21 -12.29
C SER A 187 10.45 -9.19 -12.03
N TRP A 188 9.99 -9.77 -10.93
CA TRP A 188 8.57 -9.88 -10.61
C TRP A 188 8.08 -8.60 -9.95
N CYS A 189 7.40 -7.76 -10.74
CA CYS A 189 6.83 -6.48 -10.31
C CYS A 189 5.32 -6.40 -10.60
N PRO A 190 4.54 -5.65 -9.80
CA PRO A 190 4.96 -5.04 -8.54
C PRO A 190 5.11 -6.08 -7.43
N ARG A 191 6.07 -5.86 -6.51
CA ARG A 191 6.44 -6.88 -5.49
C ARG A 191 5.28 -7.24 -4.58
N VAL A 192 4.42 -6.28 -4.24
CA VAL A 192 3.24 -6.46 -3.37
C VAL A 192 2.32 -7.60 -3.83
N ARG A 193 2.26 -7.87 -5.15
CA ARG A 193 1.45 -8.96 -5.70
C ARG A 193 1.94 -10.35 -5.30
N TRP A 194 3.24 -10.48 -5.04
CA TRP A 194 3.91 -11.77 -4.88
C TRP A 194 4.16 -12.13 -3.42
N TYR A 195 4.20 -11.13 -2.53
CA TYR A 195 4.19 -11.34 -1.08
C TYR A 195 2.77 -11.58 -0.56
N GLY A 196 2.16 -12.67 -1.03
CA GLY A 196 0.84 -13.10 -0.58
C GLY A 196 0.84 -13.57 0.88
N THR A 197 -0.36 -13.77 1.45
CA THR A 197 -0.57 -14.17 2.85
C THR A 197 0.29 -15.36 3.27
N ARG A 198 0.47 -16.35 2.39
CA ARG A 198 1.25 -17.56 2.67
C ARG A 198 2.72 -17.28 2.99
N VAL A 199 3.39 -16.48 2.15
CA VAL A 199 4.82 -16.14 2.33
C VAL A 199 5.02 -15.36 3.64
N MET A 200 4.07 -14.47 3.95
CA MET A 200 4.11 -13.66 5.18
C MET A 200 3.85 -14.52 6.43
N GLN A 201 2.91 -15.47 6.34
CA GLN A 201 2.64 -16.43 7.40
C GLN A 201 3.83 -17.37 7.63
N GLU A 202 4.47 -17.87 6.58
CA GLU A 202 5.67 -18.70 6.69
C GLU A 202 6.80 -17.93 7.38
N PHE A 203 7.04 -16.68 6.98
CA PHE A 203 8.03 -15.82 7.64
C PHE A 203 7.72 -15.64 9.13
N ASN A 204 6.46 -15.31 9.47
CA ASN A 204 6.04 -15.15 10.86
C ASN A 204 6.18 -16.44 11.67
N ASN A 205 5.78 -17.59 11.10
CA ASN A 205 5.89 -18.89 11.73
C ASN A 205 7.35 -19.26 12.02
N HIS A 206 8.26 -18.95 11.10
CA HIS A 206 9.69 -19.16 11.31
C HIS A 206 10.28 -18.19 12.33
N PHE A 207 9.85 -16.93 12.33
CA PHE A 207 10.26 -15.94 13.33
C PHE A 207 9.80 -16.32 14.74
N GLU A 208 8.56 -16.81 14.91
CA GLU A 208 8.04 -17.22 16.22
C GLU A 208 8.68 -18.52 16.74
N LYS A 209 9.22 -19.37 15.86
CA LYS A 209 10.04 -20.52 16.28
C LYS A 209 11.38 -20.11 16.90
N CYS A 210 11.84 -18.87 16.69
CA CYS A 210 13.09 -18.38 17.27
C CYS A 210 12.89 -18.04 18.77
N LYS A 211 13.53 -18.81 19.64
CA LYS A 211 13.44 -18.64 21.10
C LYS A 211 14.47 -17.63 21.61
N GLY A 212 13.99 -16.58 22.27
CA GLY A 212 14.84 -15.54 22.89
C GLY A 212 15.24 -14.42 21.92
N LEU A 213 15.62 -13.26 22.50
CA LEU A 213 15.98 -12.05 21.75
C LEU A 213 17.12 -12.28 20.78
N GLN A 214 18.17 -13.01 21.19
CA GLN A 214 19.33 -13.28 20.33
C GLN A 214 18.98 -14.12 19.09
N ALA A 215 18.14 -15.15 19.23
CA ALA A 215 17.74 -15.97 18.09
C ALA A 215 16.84 -15.19 17.13
N LYS A 216 15.93 -14.36 17.65
CA LYS A 216 15.10 -13.46 16.86
C LYS A 216 15.96 -12.41 16.14
N GLU A 217 16.97 -11.84 16.80
CA GLU A 217 17.93 -10.93 16.17
C GLU A 217 18.75 -11.61 15.08
N ALA A 218 19.28 -12.81 15.34
CA ALA A 218 20.01 -13.59 14.33
C ALA A 218 19.14 -13.94 13.12
N TYR A 219 17.86 -14.28 13.34
CA TYR A 219 16.89 -14.52 12.28
C TYR A 219 16.61 -13.26 11.44
N LEU A 220 16.54 -12.09 12.06
CA LEU A 220 16.38 -10.81 11.37
C LEU A 220 17.67 -10.36 10.66
N ASN A 221 18.82 -10.83 11.13
CA ASN A 221 20.15 -10.52 10.57
C ASN A 221 20.67 -11.61 9.61
N ARG A 222 19.76 -12.36 8.96
CA ARG A 222 20.12 -13.33 7.90
C ARG A 222 20.91 -12.68 6.77
N LYS A 223 21.58 -13.51 5.96
CA LYS A 223 22.31 -13.08 4.75
C LYS A 223 21.42 -12.19 3.88
N ARG A 224 22.05 -11.26 3.17
CA ARG A 224 21.38 -10.27 2.32
C ARG A 224 21.47 -10.69 0.87
N ARG A 225 20.45 -10.35 0.09
CA ARG A 225 20.55 -10.39 -1.38
C ARG A 225 21.52 -9.27 -1.81
N SER A 226 22.51 -9.58 -2.65
CA SER A 226 23.49 -8.58 -3.10
C SER A 226 22.83 -7.45 -3.89
N ALA A 227 23.10 -6.19 -3.52
CA ALA A 227 22.50 -4.99 -4.12
C ALA A 227 23.00 -4.70 -5.56
N ASP A 228 24.04 -5.36 -6.04
CA ASP A 228 24.69 -5.03 -7.33
C ASP A 228 23.85 -5.30 -8.59
N GLU A 229 22.75 -6.05 -8.48
CA GLU A 229 21.76 -6.24 -9.57
C GLU A 229 20.53 -5.33 -9.44
N HIS A 230 20.32 -4.70 -8.27
CA HIS A 230 19.07 -4.02 -7.87
C HIS A 230 18.85 -2.64 -8.53
N ASP A 231 19.94 -1.93 -8.84
CA ASP A 231 19.91 -0.57 -9.43
C ASP A 231 20.10 -0.56 -10.96
N LYS A 232 20.30 -1.73 -11.58
CA LYS A 232 20.54 -1.87 -13.04
C LYS A 232 19.29 -2.26 -13.83
N MET A 233 18.19 -2.63 -13.17
CA MET A 233 16.97 -3.02 -13.89
C MET A 233 16.13 -1.80 -14.26
N PRO A 234 15.79 -1.62 -15.56
CA PRO A 234 14.94 -0.52 -15.99
C PRO A 234 13.56 -0.64 -15.33
N MET A 235 13.06 0.50 -14.83
CA MET A 235 11.71 0.59 -14.26
C MET A 235 10.69 0.19 -15.34
N PRO A 236 9.72 -0.69 -15.03
CA PRO A 236 8.63 -0.94 -15.96
C PRO A 236 7.85 0.36 -16.17
N HIS A 237 7.70 0.77 -17.43
CA HIS A 237 6.85 1.91 -17.78
C HIS A 237 5.41 1.52 -17.45
N LEU A 238 4.80 2.21 -16.48
CA LEU A 238 3.41 1.99 -16.06
C LEU A 238 2.36 2.34 -17.15
N ASN A 239 2.79 2.54 -18.40
CA ASN A 239 1.97 2.90 -19.54
C ASN A 239 1.70 1.71 -20.49
N ASP A 240 2.32 0.55 -20.27
CA ASP A 240 1.97 -0.62 -21.06
C ASP A 240 0.69 -1.25 -20.49
N PRO A 241 -0.35 -1.46 -21.32
CA PRO A 241 -1.57 -2.12 -20.85
C PRO A 241 -1.19 -3.48 -20.27
N VAL A 242 -1.69 -3.76 -19.06
CA VAL A 242 -1.53 -5.05 -18.40
C VAL A 242 -2.14 -6.10 -19.31
N ASN A 243 -1.32 -6.74 -20.14
CA ASN A 243 -1.74 -7.88 -20.93
C ASN A 243 -1.97 -9.03 -19.95
N CYS A 244 -3.21 -9.15 -19.52
CA CYS A 244 -3.70 -10.17 -18.61
C CYS A 244 -3.83 -11.49 -19.37
N THR A 245 -2.73 -11.99 -19.95
CA THR A 245 -2.68 -13.36 -20.46
C THR A 245 -2.47 -14.29 -19.28
N ARG A 246 -3.60 -14.77 -18.74
CA ARG A 246 -3.68 -16.01 -17.99
C ARG A 246 -3.10 -17.10 -18.89
N GLN A 247 -1.90 -17.60 -18.60
CA GLN A 247 -1.44 -18.86 -19.18
C GLN A 247 -2.39 -19.95 -18.66
N GLN A 248 -3.42 -20.25 -19.46
CA GLN A 248 -4.11 -21.52 -19.40
C GLN A 248 -3.13 -22.55 -19.95
N GLY A 249 -2.58 -23.35 -19.05
CA GLY A 249 -1.96 -24.62 -19.44
C GLY A 249 -3.05 -25.50 -20.03
N GLY A 250 -2.95 -25.72 -21.34
CA GLY A 250 -3.76 -26.70 -22.04
C GLY A 250 -3.33 -28.11 -21.65
N THR A 251 -4.30 -28.92 -21.29
CA THR A 251 -4.35 -30.33 -21.64
C THR A 251 -5.80 -30.61 -22.04
N ASP A 252 -6.00 -30.77 -23.33
CA ASP A 252 -7.20 -31.37 -23.90
C ASP A 252 -7.31 -32.80 -23.38
N ASP A 253 -8.49 -33.19 -22.91
CA ASP A 253 -9.00 -34.52 -23.21
C ASP A 253 -10.54 -34.54 -23.16
N CYS A 254 -11.12 -35.03 -24.24
CA CYS A 254 -12.56 -35.14 -24.46
C CYS A 254 -13.15 -36.31 -23.66
N GLY A 255 -14.36 -36.14 -23.11
CA GLY A 255 -15.14 -37.25 -22.56
C GLY A 255 -16.55 -36.84 -22.14
N THR A 256 -17.51 -37.02 -23.04
CA THR A 256 -18.96 -36.95 -22.80
C THR A 256 -19.42 -37.93 -21.73
N GLY A 257 -20.28 -37.49 -20.80
CA GLY A 257 -20.94 -38.39 -19.85
C GLY A 257 -21.95 -37.68 -18.95
N SER A 258 -23.22 -38.03 -19.14
CA SER A 258 -24.44 -37.61 -18.44
C SER A 258 -24.49 -37.97 -16.94
N GLY A 259 -25.16 -37.12 -16.15
CA GLY A 259 -26.11 -37.56 -15.11
C GLY A 259 -25.69 -37.50 -13.64
N GLN A 260 -26.59 -36.90 -12.86
CA GLN A 260 -26.95 -37.12 -11.45
C GLN A 260 -26.50 -36.11 -10.37
N GLU A 261 -27.55 -35.75 -9.61
CA GLU A 261 -27.64 -35.01 -8.36
C GLU A 261 -26.71 -35.54 -7.27
N GLY A 262 -26.27 -34.64 -6.38
CA GLY A 262 -25.63 -35.01 -5.12
C GLY A 262 -25.12 -33.80 -4.32
N ASP A 263 -25.87 -33.46 -3.28
CA ASP A 263 -25.49 -32.92 -1.98
C ASP A 263 -24.53 -31.72 -1.86
N VAL A 264 -25.08 -30.64 -1.30
CA VAL A 264 -24.38 -29.49 -0.71
C VAL A 264 -24.04 -29.79 0.75
N PRO A 265 -22.77 -29.75 1.19
CA PRO A 265 -22.46 -29.60 2.60
C PRO A 265 -22.18 -28.14 2.96
N GLU A 266 -22.82 -27.74 4.06
CA GLU A 266 -22.69 -26.48 4.76
C GLU A 266 -21.25 -26.13 5.23
N SER A 267 -21.08 -24.82 5.40
CA SER A 267 -20.18 -24.16 6.36
C SER A 267 -18.69 -24.07 6.03
N ASN A 268 -18.27 -22.84 5.73
CA ASN A 268 -16.99 -22.31 6.22
C ASN A 268 -17.18 -20.83 6.52
N VAL A 269 -17.64 -20.57 7.74
CA VAL A 269 -17.63 -19.23 8.34
C VAL A 269 -16.17 -18.87 8.59
N VAL A 270 -15.63 -17.95 7.80
CA VAL A 270 -14.33 -17.32 8.06
C VAL A 270 -14.54 -16.27 9.15
N PRO A 271 -13.93 -16.38 10.34
CA PRO A 271 -14.05 -15.33 11.35
C PRO A 271 -13.25 -14.09 10.94
N PRO A 272 -13.69 -12.88 11.32
CA PRO A 272 -13.00 -11.65 10.99
C PRO A 272 -11.65 -11.55 11.70
N ILE A 273 -10.63 -11.16 10.94
CA ILE A 273 -9.30 -10.84 11.47
C ILE A 273 -9.41 -9.50 12.22
N SER A 274 -9.30 -9.55 13.54
CA SER A 274 -9.09 -8.37 14.39
C SER A 274 -7.66 -7.88 14.23
N LEU A 275 -7.49 -6.62 13.82
CA LEU A 275 -6.22 -5.89 13.78
C LEU A 275 -5.81 -5.40 15.17
#